data_AF-A0A285MX61-F1
#
_entry.id   AF-A0A285MX61-F1
#
_cell.length_a   1.000
_cell.length_b   1.000
_cell.length_c   1.000
_cell.angle_alpha   90.00
_cell.angle_beta   90.00
_cell.angle_gamma   90.00
#
_symmetry.space_group_name_H-M   'P 1'
#
loop_
_entity.id
_entity.type
_entity.pdbx_description
1 polymer ?
#
loop_
_entity_poly.entity_id
_entity_poly.type
_entity_poly.pdbx_seq_one_letter_code
_entity_poly.pdbx_strand_id
1 'polypeptide(L)' 'MHVKGKYEYKYLALNLKTSVVKRFRSFAKKMAGSQSEALEKMITFFEWHGFKPNDRFVDSILEEI' A
#
# COMPACT_ATOMS: atom_id res chain seq x y z
N MET A 1 -0.35 21.17 -7.63
CA MET A 1 0.05 22.34 -6.81
C MET A 1 1.42 22.07 -6.21
N HIS A 2 2.44 22.86 -6.57
CA HIS A 2 3.77 22.82 -5.96
C HIS A 2 3.82 23.88 -4.85
N VAL A 3 3.99 23.48 -3.60
CA VAL A 3 4.30 24.40 -2.49
C VAL A 3 5.82 24.39 -2.35
N LYS A 4 6.49 25.46 -2.81
CA LYS A 4 7.95 25.60 -2.74
C LYS A 4 8.42 25.48 -1.28
N GLY A 5 9.33 24.54 -1.00
CA GLY A 5 10.20 24.55 0.18
C GLY A 5 9.77 23.78 1.42
N LYS A 6 8.72 22.93 1.38
CA LYS A 6 8.27 22.21 2.59
C LYS A 6 8.48 20.69 2.59
N TYR A 7 8.45 20.04 1.42
CA TYR A 7 8.69 18.60 1.31
C TYR A 7 9.37 18.27 -0.03
N GLU A 8 10.58 17.73 0.01
CA GLU A 8 11.29 17.20 -1.16
C GLU A 8 11.05 15.69 -1.24
N TYR A 9 10.19 15.26 -2.15
CA TYR A 9 9.93 13.83 -2.37
C TYR A 9 10.81 13.31 -3.50
N LYS A 10 11.60 12.27 -3.21
CA LYS A 10 12.32 11.50 -4.23
C LYS A 10 11.40 10.38 -4.73
N TYR A 11 11.06 10.41 -6.01
CA TYR A 11 10.19 9.40 -6.62
C TYR A 11 11.02 8.36 -7.36
N LEU A 12 10.68 7.09 -7.15
CA LEU A 12 11.21 5.95 -7.90
C LEU A 12 10.07 5.27 -8.67
N ALA A 13 10.38 4.78 -9.87
CA ALA A 13 9.44 4.03 -10.68
C ALA A 13 9.46 2.55 -10.29
N LEU A 14 8.28 1.97 -10.05
CA LEU A 14 8.09 0.56 -9.77
C LEU A 14 7.34 -0.10 -10.93
N ASN A 15 7.94 -1.10 -11.57
CA ASN A 15 7.31 -1.83 -12.68
C ASN A 15 6.53 -3.03 -12.14
N LEU A 16 5.22 -3.04 -12.39
CA LEU A 16 4.29 -4.10 -11.98
C LEU A 16 3.37 -4.50 -13.12
N LYS A 17 2.78 -5.69 -13.01
CA LYS A 17 1.73 -6.15 -13.94
C LYS A 17 0.60 -5.12 -14.03
N THR A 18 0.18 -4.79 -15.24
CA THR A 18 -0.84 -3.77 -15.51
C THR A 18 -2.15 -4.01 -14.75
N SER A 19 -2.59 -5.27 -14.66
CA SER A 19 -3.80 -5.67 -13.93
C SER A 19 -3.71 -5.33 -12.44
N VAL A 20 -2.55 -5.57 -11.82
CA VAL A 20 -2.27 -5.25 -10.41
C VAL A 20 -2.30 -3.74 -10.20
N VAL A 21 -1.61 -2.98 -11.07
CA VAL A 21 -1.57 -1.51 -10.97
C VAL A 21 -2.96 -0.91 -11.09
N LYS A 22 -3.80 -1.40 -12.03
CA LYS A 22 -5.19 -0.92 -12.18
C LYS A 22 -6.01 -1.16 -10.91
N ARG A 23 -5.94 -2.37 -10.34
CA ARG A 23 -6.64 -2.70 -9.10
C ARG A 23 -6.15 -1.85 -7.93
N PHE A 24 -4.83 -1.71 -7.77
CA PHE A 24 -4.24 -0.90 -6.71
C PHE A 24 -4.65 0.58 -6.82
N ARG A 25 -4.64 1.16 -8.02
CA ARG A 25 -5.06 2.56 -8.22
C ARG A 25 -6.50 2.81 -7.80
N SER A 26 -7.40 1.90 -8.15
CA SER A 26 -8.81 1.96 -7.73
C SER A 26 -8.98 1.80 -6.22
N PHE A 27 -8.18 0.93 -5.60
CA PHE A 27 -8.15 0.74 -4.15
C PHE A 27 -7.63 1.99 -3.42
N ALA A 28 -6.47 2.50 -3.84
CA ALA A 28 -5.84 3.67 -3.24
C ALA A 28 -6.75 4.90 -3.27
N LYS A 29 -7.53 5.08 -4.35
CA LYS A 29 -8.53 6.16 -4.45
C LYS A 29 -9.63 6.08 -3.37
N LYS A 30 -9.93 4.87 -2.87
CA LYS A 30 -10.93 4.65 -1.81
C LYS A 30 -10.35 4.77 -0.41
N MET A 31 -9.08 4.40 -0.23
CA MET A 31 -8.48 4.25 1.10
C MET A 31 -7.54 5.39 1.53
N ALA A 32 -6.98 6.18 0.61
CA ALA A 32 -5.94 7.15 0.93
C ALA A 32 -5.96 8.40 0.03
N GLY A 33 -5.23 9.45 0.44
CA GLY A 33 -5.08 10.68 -0.34
C GLY A 33 -4.09 10.53 -1.50
N SER A 34 -3.17 9.56 -1.44
CA SER A 34 -2.21 9.28 -2.51
C SER A 34 -1.90 7.79 -2.68
N GLN A 35 -1.35 7.42 -3.85
CA GLN A 35 -0.91 6.06 -4.15
C GLN A 35 0.24 5.61 -3.23
N SER A 36 1.18 6.51 -2.94
CA SER A 36 2.29 6.23 -2.01
C SER A 36 1.79 6.01 -0.59
N GLU A 37 0.84 6.81 -0.12
CA GLU A 37 0.24 6.64 1.21
C GLU A 37 -0.53 5.33 1.34
N ALA A 38 -1.29 4.94 0.30
CA ALA A 38 -1.96 3.63 0.29
C ALA A 38 -0.96 2.48 0.32
N LEU A 39 0.15 2.59 -0.42
CA LEU A 39 1.18 1.56 -0.46
C LEU A 39 1.90 1.44 0.89
N GLU A 40 2.27 2.56 1.49
CA GLU A 40 2.91 2.63 2.81
C GLU A 40 2.04 1.96 3.87
N LYS A 41 0.75 2.33 3.94
CA LYS A 41 -0.21 1.72 4.88
C LYS A 41 -0.34 0.22 4.67
N MET A 42 -0.34 -0.25 3.42
CA MET A 42 -0.36 -1.69 3.14
C MET A 42 0.92 -2.37 3.64
N ILE A 43 2.10 -1.79 3.40
CA ILE A 43 3.38 -2.34 3.89
C ILE A 43 3.36 -2.41 5.42
N THR A 44 3.04 -1.31 6.10
CA THR A 44 2.96 -1.26 7.57
C THR A 44 1.96 -2.27 8.12
N PHE A 45 0.79 -2.44 7.48
CA PHE A 45 -0.19 -3.43 7.89
C PHE A 45 0.37 -4.86 7.79
N PHE A 46 0.97 -5.22 6.65
CA PHE A 46 1.54 -6.56 6.49
C PHE A 46 2.71 -6.83 7.44
N GLU A 47 3.56 -5.83 7.70
CA GLU A 47 4.66 -5.93 8.65
C GLU A 47 4.17 -6.08 10.09
N TRP A 48 3.16 -5.30 10.49
CA TRP A 48 2.68 -5.30 11.87
C TRP A 48 1.97 -6.61 12.24
N HIS A 49 1.18 -7.16 11.32
CA HIS A 49 0.47 -8.43 11.53
C HIS A 49 1.35 -9.67 11.20
N GLY A 50 2.61 -9.48 10.79
CA GLY A 50 3.54 -10.58 10.54
C GLY A 50 3.16 -11.50 9.39
N PHE A 51 2.28 -11.07 8.48
CA PHE A 51 1.78 -11.90 7.38
C PHE A 51 2.92 -12.28 6.42
N LYS A 52 3.26 -13.57 6.36
CA LYS A 52 4.14 -14.08 5.29
C LYS A 52 3.30 -14.31 4.03
N PRO A 53 3.89 -14.15 2.82
CA PRO A 53 3.18 -14.39 1.56
C PRO A 53 2.55 -15.79 1.42
N ASN A 54 2.98 -16.75 2.24
CA ASN A 54 2.49 -18.13 2.26
C ASN A 54 1.51 -18.43 3.41
N ASP A 55 1.30 -17.50 4.34
CA ASP A 55 0.30 -17.66 5.37
C ASP A 55 -1.08 -17.47 4.74
N ARG A 56 -1.99 -18.41 4.97
CA ARG A 56 -3.37 -18.30 4.49
C ARG A 56 -4.01 -17.11 5.19
N PHE A 57 -4.14 -16.01 4.45
CA PHE A 57 -4.71 -14.73 4.90
C PHE A 57 -6.03 -14.84 5.68
N VAL A 58 -6.82 -15.91 5.44
CA VAL A 58 -8.10 -16.15 6.10
C VAL A 58 -7.94 -16.71 7.52
N ASP A 59 -6.93 -17.56 7.74
CA ASP A 59 -6.77 -18.28 9.00
C ASP A 59 -6.18 -17.34 10.09
N SER A 60 -5.33 -16.39 9.69
CA SER A 60 -4.64 -15.47 10.61
C SER A 60 -5.46 -14.25 11.06
N ILE A 61 -6.50 -13.84 10.31
CA ILE A 61 -7.37 -12.70 10.70
C ILE A 61 -8.38 -13.11 11.78
N LEU A 62 -8.71 -14.40 11.87
CA LEU A 62 -9.67 -14.92 12.86
C LEU A 62 -9.06 -15.07 14.27
N GLU A 63 -7.74 -15.00 14.41
CA GLU A 63 -7.05 -15.13 15.71
C GLU A 63 -6.92 -13.80 16.49
N GLU A 64 -7.18 -12.65 15.85
CA GLU A 64 -7.06 -11.31 16.48
C GLU A 64 -8.39 -10.74 17.03
N ILE A 65 -9.49 -11.51 17.05
CA ILE A 65 -10.80 -11.11 17.62
C ILE A 65 -11.08 -11.89 18.90
#